data_AF-A0AAN7C5E6-F1
#
_entry.id   AF-A0AAN7C5E6-F1
#
_cell.length_a   1.000
_cell.length_b   1.000
_cell.length_c   1.000
_cell.angle_alpha   90.00
_cell.angle_beta   90.00
_cell.angle_gamma   90.00
#
_symmetry.space_group_name_H-M   'P 1'
#
loop_
_entity.id
_entity.type
_entity.pdbx_description
1 polymer ?
#
loop_
_entity_poly.entity_id
_entity_poly.type
_entity_poly.pdbx_seq_one_letter_code
_entity_poly.pdbx_strand_id
1 'polypeptide(L)'
;MNGTASSHPAANGLGVAIIGAVIGGLTTAVYLRKQRHKATILEQSRFANEMDGAMHLAPNATGHDASNNRTSDIDPIEPNKPWQRPWHLVRRVHLHEDVKRRATSSEGEGVPAALKTCSRVVDVDPTAGAAVLENGQVVQGDVMAGADGVHSVFRAKVPGGNIKTNPSGKSAFRFLVSRQAALDDPVTARFAQKSGGLIIWYGGDRRVIISFHKLDFAMQRTTSRAAAGTDGTPPLVRNMIQLLRDLARTAGEMAV
;
A
#
# COMPACT_ATOMS: atom_id res chain seq x y z
N MET A 1 -49.67 5.42 -20.74
CA MET A 1 -48.87 6.39 -19.95
C MET A 1 -47.42 6.23 -20.37
N ASN A 2 -46.95 7.14 -21.23
CA ASN A 2 -45.58 7.17 -21.72
C ASN A 2 -44.67 7.67 -20.59
N GLY A 3 -43.84 6.78 -20.04
CA GLY A 3 -42.74 7.16 -19.16
C GLY A 3 -41.69 7.90 -19.98
N THR A 4 -41.50 9.18 -19.69
CA THR A 4 -40.47 10.01 -20.27
C THR A 4 -39.10 9.42 -19.95
N ALA A 5 -38.44 8.86 -20.97
CA ALA A 5 -37.03 8.53 -20.92
C ALA A 5 -36.26 9.82 -20.62
N SER A 6 -35.73 9.95 -19.40
CA SER A 6 -34.78 11.01 -19.07
C SER A 6 -33.53 10.78 -19.92
N SER A 7 -33.40 11.58 -20.98
CA SER A 7 -32.22 11.61 -21.85
C SER A 7 -30.97 11.83 -21.02
N HIS A 8 -30.19 10.78 -20.77
CA HIS A 8 -28.81 10.96 -20.33
C HIS A 8 -28.02 11.56 -21.49
N PRO A 9 -27.34 12.71 -21.31
CA PRO A 9 -26.57 13.31 -22.39
C PRO A 9 -25.36 12.41 -22.69
N ALA A 10 -25.31 11.81 -23.87
CA ALA A 10 -24.09 11.20 -24.38
C ALA A 10 -23.17 12.31 -24.92
N ALA A 11 -21.98 12.52 -24.33
CA ALA A 11 -20.76 12.98 -25.05
C ALA A 11 -19.50 13.26 -24.18
N ASN A 12 -19.55 13.40 -22.85
CA ASN A 12 -18.36 13.70 -22.03
C ASN A 12 -18.32 12.83 -20.77
N GLY A 13 -17.20 12.15 -20.51
CA GLY A 13 -17.06 11.30 -19.32
C GLY A 13 -17.19 12.09 -18.01
N LEU A 14 -17.70 11.43 -16.97
CA LEU A 14 -17.87 11.97 -15.62
C LEU A 14 -16.60 12.64 -15.06
N GLY A 15 -16.79 13.71 -14.30
CA GLY A 15 -15.79 14.32 -13.42
C GLY A 15 -15.75 13.61 -12.07
N VAL A 16 -14.62 13.01 -11.73
CA VAL A 16 -14.43 12.25 -10.49
C VAL A 16 -13.41 12.96 -9.61
N ALA A 17 -13.79 13.29 -8.37
CA ALA A 17 -12.87 13.78 -7.35
C ALA A 17 -12.41 12.60 -6.47
N ILE A 18 -11.10 12.34 -6.49
CA ILE A 18 -10.45 11.27 -5.74
C ILE A 18 -9.71 11.89 -4.55
N ILE A 19 -10.07 11.48 -3.35
CA ILE A 19 -9.49 12.03 -2.11
C ILE A 19 -8.39 11.09 -1.65
N GLY A 20 -7.14 11.52 -1.78
CA GLY A 20 -5.94 10.75 -1.46
C GLY A 20 -5.26 10.16 -2.68
N ALA A 21 -3.96 10.37 -2.78
CA ALA A 21 -3.08 9.81 -3.81
C ALA A 21 -2.31 8.59 -3.28
N VAL A 22 -2.94 7.73 -2.47
CA VAL A 22 -2.37 6.42 -2.15
C VAL A 22 -2.51 5.48 -3.36
N ILE A 23 -1.92 4.28 -3.29
CA ILE A 23 -1.96 3.29 -4.39
C ILE A 23 -3.39 3.09 -4.92
N GLY A 24 -4.37 2.89 -4.04
CA GLY A 24 -5.77 2.71 -4.45
C GLY A 24 -6.36 3.91 -5.21
N GLY A 25 -6.09 5.15 -4.77
CA GLY A 25 -6.57 6.36 -5.43
C GLY A 25 -5.90 6.58 -6.79
N LEU A 26 -4.58 6.36 -6.87
CA LEU A 26 -3.83 6.44 -8.13
C LEU A 26 -4.26 5.36 -9.12
N THR A 27 -4.46 4.12 -8.67
CA THR A 27 -4.97 3.03 -9.52
C THR A 27 -6.38 3.33 -10.04
N THR A 28 -7.24 3.91 -9.19
CA THR A 28 -8.58 4.38 -9.58
C THR A 28 -8.48 5.43 -10.69
N ALA A 29 -7.56 6.39 -10.57
CA ALA A 29 -7.32 7.41 -11.59
C ALA A 29 -6.84 6.82 -12.92
N VAL A 30 -5.92 5.83 -12.89
CA VAL A 30 -5.47 5.12 -14.10
C VAL A 30 -6.65 4.43 -14.79
N TYR A 31 -7.52 3.77 -14.04
CA TYR A 31 -8.69 3.11 -14.61
C TYR A 31 -9.67 4.11 -15.24
N LEU A 32 -10.03 5.17 -14.51
CA LEU A 32 -10.96 6.21 -14.97
C LEU A 32 -10.46 6.92 -16.23
N ARG A 33 -9.15 7.19 -16.29
CA ARG A 33 -8.50 7.74 -17.48
C ARG A 33 -8.78 6.89 -18.73
N LYS A 34 -8.62 5.57 -18.64
CA LYS A 34 -8.87 4.63 -19.76
C LYS A 34 -10.34 4.60 -20.18
N GLN A 35 -11.24 4.78 -19.23
CA GLN A 35 -12.68 4.92 -19.49
C GLN A 35 -13.09 6.33 -19.95
N ARG A 36 -12.11 7.22 -20.22
CA ARG A 36 -12.30 8.61 -20.66
C ARG A 36 -13.10 9.48 -19.67
N HIS A 37 -13.04 9.15 -18.38
CA HIS A 37 -13.50 10.02 -17.30
C HIS A 37 -12.41 11.01 -16.90
N LYS A 38 -12.81 12.18 -16.38
CA LYS A 38 -11.89 13.23 -15.91
C LYS A 38 -11.67 13.05 -14.41
N ALA A 39 -10.45 12.71 -14.00
CA ALA A 39 -10.13 12.54 -12.58
C ALA A 39 -9.36 13.73 -12.02
N THR A 40 -9.76 14.25 -10.86
CA THR A 40 -8.98 15.18 -10.04
C THR A 40 -8.59 14.47 -8.74
N ILE A 41 -7.29 14.36 -8.46
CA ILE A 41 -6.76 13.73 -7.26
C ILE A 41 -6.35 14.82 -6.28
N LEU A 42 -6.89 14.78 -5.07
CA LEU A 42 -6.59 15.71 -3.99
C LEU A 42 -5.69 15.02 -2.97
N GLU A 43 -4.45 15.48 -2.82
CA GLU A 43 -3.47 14.91 -1.92
C GLU A 43 -2.92 15.97 -0.97
N GLN A 44 -2.92 15.68 0.34
CA GLN A 44 -2.41 16.58 1.37
C GLN A 44 -0.88 16.73 1.31
N SER A 45 -0.17 15.67 0.94
CA SER A 45 1.29 15.61 0.95
C SER A 45 1.92 16.27 -0.28
N ARG A 46 3.19 16.66 -0.12
CA ARG A 46 4.11 17.02 -1.22
C ARG A 46 4.94 15.83 -1.72
N PHE A 47 4.77 14.66 -1.11
CA PHE A 47 5.61 13.46 -1.29
C PHE A 47 7.09 13.67 -0.90
N ALA A 48 7.39 14.65 -0.03
CA ALA A 48 8.75 15.01 0.32
C ALA A 48 9.50 13.96 1.15
N ASN A 49 8.79 13.08 1.86
CA ASN A 49 9.36 12.08 2.78
C ASN A 49 8.55 10.78 2.74
N GLU A 50 8.58 10.03 1.64
CA GLU A 50 8.01 8.68 1.65
C GLU A 50 8.89 7.72 2.45
N MET A 51 8.34 7.13 3.51
CA MET A 51 8.96 5.99 4.18
C MET A 51 8.91 4.77 3.24
N ASP A 52 10.09 4.28 2.87
CA ASP A 52 10.25 3.13 1.99
C ASP A 52 9.98 1.80 2.73
N GLY A 53 9.57 0.80 1.98
CA GLY A 53 9.36 -0.55 2.45
C GLY A 53 8.81 -1.47 1.36
N ALA A 54 9.24 -2.73 1.37
CA ALA A 54 8.63 -3.81 0.62
C ALA A 54 7.12 -4.00 0.85
N MET A 55 6.40 -4.15 -0.25
CA MET A 55 5.01 -4.55 -0.31
C MET A 55 4.91 -5.84 -1.11
N HIS A 56 4.12 -6.77 -0.58
CA HIS A 56 3.74 -7.98 -1.31
C HIS A 56 2.50 -7.69 -2.15
N LEU A 57 2.61 -7.83 -3.47
CA LEU A 57 1.48 -7.85 -4.40
C LEU A 57 1.12 -9.30 -4.68
N ALA A 58 0.00 -9.72 -4.11
CA ALA A 58 -0.54 -11.05 -4.30
C ALA A 58 -1.09 -11.25 -5.74
N PRO A 59 -1.25 -12.50 -6.20
CA PRO A 59 -1.71 -12.85 -7.56
C PRO A 59 -2.99 -12.15 -8.05
N ASN A 60 -3.90 -11.81 -7.14
CA ASN A 60 -5.14 -11.07 -7.46
C ASN A 60 -4.89 -9.59 -7.79
N ALA A 61 -3.76 -9.03 -7.35
CA ALA A 61 -3.34 -7.66 -7.65
C ALA A 61 -2.44 -7.54 -8.89
N THR A 62 -1.93 -8.65 -9.43
CA THR A 62 -1.01 -8.71 -10.58
C THR A 62 -1.71 -9.11 -11.88
N GLY A 63 -3.02 -8.90 -11.91
CA GLY A 63 -3.90 -9.47 -12.93
C GLY A 63 -3.91 -8.84 -14.31
N HIS A 64 -3.07 -7.82 -14.47
CA HIS A 64 -3.07 -6.90 -15.58
C HIS A 64 -1.61 -6.61 -15.94
N ASP A 65 -1.24 -6.78 -17.20
CA ASP A 65 0.11 -6.43 -17.68
C ASP A 65 0.34 -4.92 -17.70
N ALA A 66 1.52 -4.49 -18.18
CA ALA A 66 1.86 -3.08 -18.33
C ALA A 66 0.86 -2.30 -19.23
N SER A 67 0.13 -2.98 -20.10
CA SER A 67 -0.94 -2.44 -20.96
C SER A 67 -2.34 -2.54 -20.33
N ASN A 68 -2.43 -3.15 -19.14
CA ASN A 68 -3.63 -3.49 -18.39
C ASN A 68 -4.52 -4.56 -19.05
N ASN A 69 -3.97 -5.34 -19.98
CA ASN A 69 -4.64 -6.51 -20.50
C ASN A 69 -4.63 -7.62 -19.45
N ARG A 70 -5.72 -8.39 -19.39
CA ARG A 70 -5.77 -9.57 -18.52
C ARG A 70 -4.72 -10.55 -18.99
N THR A 71 -3.74 -10.85 -18.14
CA THR A 71 -2.79 -11.94 -18.37
C THR A 71 -3.39 -13.24 -17.83
N SER A 72 -3.48 -14.26 -18.68
CA SER A 72 -3.85 -15.62 -18.30
C SER A 72 -2.88 -16.57 -19.01
N ASP A 73 -2.01 -17.22 -18.26
CA ASP A 73 -1.12 -18.26 -18.76
C ASP A 73 -1.18 -19.45 -17.80
N ILE A 74 -1.50 -20.64 -18.31
CA ILE A 74 -1.82 -21.83 -17.50
C ILE A 74 -0.92 -22.98 -17.95
N ASP A 75 0.16 -23.25 -17.19
CA ASP A 75 0.97 -24.47 -17.36
C ASP A 75 0.61 -25.51 -16.27
N PRO A 76 -0.02 -26.65 -16.60
CA PRO A 76 -0.58 -27.58 -15.62
C PRO A 76 0.42 -28.49 -14.88
N ILE A 77 1.74 -28.46 -15.15
CA ILE A 77 2.65 -29.56 -14.73
C ILE A 77 3.54 -29.25 -13.50
N GLU A 78 3.69 -28.00 -13.05
CA GLU A 78 4.64 -27.66 -11.96
C GLU A 78 4.05 -27.42 -10.54
N PRO A 79 4.80 -27.77 -9.46
CA PRO A 79 4.34 -27.76 -8.06
C PRO A 79 4.15 -26.37 -7.41
N ASN A 80 4.41 -25.26 -8.10
CA ASN A 80 4.26 -23.88 -7.56
C ASN A 80 2.86 -23.25 -7.76
N LYS A 81 1.82 -24.06 -8.05
CA LYS A 81 0.57 -23.57 -8.66
C LYS A 81 -0.72 -23.42 -7.81
N PRO A 82 -0.75 -23.21 -6.48
CA PRO A 82 -1.97 -22.66 -5.88
C PRO A 82 -2.23 -21.20 -6.29
N TRP A 83 -1.23 -20.53 -6.87
CA TRP A 83 -1.29 -19.11 -7.25
C TRP A 83 -1.21 -18.96 -8.77
N GLN A 84 -2.34 -18.61 -9.41
CA GLN A 84 -2.49 -18.54 -10.88
C GLN A 84 -1.66 -17.43 -11.55
N ARG A 85 -1.02 -16.55 -10.78
CA ARG A 85 -0.30 -15.35 -11.24
C ARG A 85 0.92 -15.08 -10.35
N PRO A 86 1.96 -14.40 -10.85
CA PRO A 86 3.17 -14.15 -10.06
C PRO A 86 2.86 -13.30 -8.84
N TRP A 87 3.48 -13.68 -7.73
CA TRP A 87 3.56 -12.87 -6.53
C TRP A 87 4.73 -11.91 -6.70
N HIS A 88 4.49 -10.60 -6.56
CA HIS A 88 5.57 -9.62 -6.62
C HIS A 88 5.91 -9.09 -5.23
N LEU A 89 7.21 -8.95 -4.99
CA LEU A 89 7.75 -8.17 -3.89
C LEU A 89 8.28 -6.87 -4.49
N VAL A 90 7.65 -5.74 -4.15
CA VAL A 90 7.96 -4.43 -4.74
C VAL A 90 8.25 -3.41 -3.67
N ARG A 91 9.04 -2.38 -3.98
CA ARG A 91 9.14 -1.22 -3.09
C ARG A 91 7.92 -0.34 -3.27
N ARG A 92 7.25 -0.01 -2.15
CA ARG A 92 6.03 0.81 -2.18
C ARG A 92 6.26 2.11 -2.93
N VAL A 93 7.39 2.79 -2.69
CA VAL A 93 7.72 4.06 -3.35
C VAL A 93 7.83 3.91 -4.86
N HIS A 94 8.49 2.87 -5.37
CA HIS A 94 8.60 2.65 -6.81
C HIS A 94 7.24 2.32 -7.45
N LEU A 95 6.47 1.45 -6.81
CA LEU A 95 5.12 1.14 -7.26
C LEU A 95 4.25 2.40 -7.29
N HIS A 96 4.29 3.19 -6.22
CA HIS A 96 3.55 4.43 -6.11
C HIS A 96 3.93 5.42 -7.20
N GLU A 97 5.23 5.69 -7.40
CA GLU A 97 5.73 6.58 -8.45
C GLU A 97 5.34 6.09 -9.85
N ASP A 98 5.40 4.78 -10.12
CA ASP A 98 5.00 4.21 -11.39
C ASP A 98 3.49 4.38 -11.66
N VAL A 99 2.64 4.09 -10.67
CA VAL A 99 1.19 4.27 -10.82
C VAL A 99 0.83 5.76 -10.91
N LYS A 100 1.49 6.61 -10.13
CA LYS A 100 1.33 8.07 -10.19
C LYS A 100 1.66 8.60 -11.58
N ARG A 101 2.83 8.20 -12.14
CA ARG A 101 3.22 8.56 -13.50
C ARG A 101 2.16 8.14 -14.52
N ARG A 102 1.66 6.90 -14.45
CA ARG A 102 0.61 6.40 -15.36
C ARG A 102 -0.71 7.18 -15.22
N ALA A 103 -1.05 7.60 -13.99
CA ALA A 103 -2.25 8.39 -13.74
C ALA A 103 -2.15 9.80 -14.34
N THR A 104 -0.99 10.45 -14.23
CA THR A 104 -0.86 11.91 -14.47
C THR A 104 -0.08 12.30 -15.72
N SER A 105 0.67 11.39 -16.36
CA SER A 105 1.47 11.70 -17.54
C SER A 105 0.60 12.06 -18.74
N SER A 106 1.05 12.98 -19.60
CA SER A 106 0.44 13.23 -20.91
C SER A 106 0.45 12.00 -21.82
N GLU A 107 1.41 11.09 -21.61
CA GLU A 107 1.57 9.88 -22.41
C GLU A 107 0.53 8.81 -22.03
N GLY A 108 0.04 8.08 -23.04
CA GLY A 108 -0.93 6.99 -22.88
C GLY A 108 -2.37 7.39 -23.16
N GLU A 109 -3.24 6.39 -23.29
CA GLU A 109 -4.64 6.56 -23.68
C GLU A 109 -5.47 7.33 -22.64
N GLY A 110 -6.44 8.12 -23.10
CA GLY A 110 -7.39 8.83 -22.24
C GLY A 110 -6.87 10.15 -21.65
N VAL A 111 -7.65 10.74 -20.75
CA VAL A 111 -7.34 12.05 -20.15
C VAL A 111 -6.49 11.87 -18.89
N PRO A 112 -5.30 12.49 -18.79
CA PRO A 112 -4.48 12.44 -17.58
C PRO A 112 -5.23 13.00 -16.36
N ALA A 113 -5.04 12.36 -15.21
CA ALA A 113 -5.63 12.84 -13.97
C ALA A 113 -4.91 14.11 -13.49
N ALA A 114 -5.69 15.10 -13.05
CA ALA A 114 -5.16 16.31 -12.44
C ALA A 114 -4.80 16.04 -10.97
N LEU A 115 -3.51 15.91 -10.67
CA LEU A 115 -3.02 15.74 -9.30
C LEU A 115 -2.77 17.09 -8.63
N LYS A 116 -3.53 17.39 -7.58
CA LYS A 116 -3.35 18.57 -6.73
C LYS A 116 -2.75 18.14 -5.40
N THR A 117 -1.47 18.45 -5.21
CA THR A 117 -0.77 18.28 -3.93
C THR A 117 -1.09 19.45 -2.99
N CYS A 118 -0.68 19.35 -1.72
CA CYS A 118 -1.02 20.35 -0.69
C CYS A 118 -2.52 20.63 -0.55
N SER A 119 -3.35 19.69 -0.97
CA SER A 119 -4.81 19.82 -1.03
C SER A 119 -5.41 18.92 0.04
N ARG A 120 -5.20 19.27 1.31
CA ARG A 120 -5.80 18.54 2.44
C ARG A 120 -7.31 18.74 2.38
N VAL A 121 -8.04 17.65 2.15
CA VAL A 121 -9.49 17.62 2.34
C VAL A 121 -9.79 17.51 3.83
N VAL A 122 -10.65 18.38 4.33
CA VAL A 122 -11.10 18.39 5.74
C VAL A 122 -12.55 17.96 5.87
N ASP A 123 -13.36 18.12 4.82
CA ASP A 123 -14.73 17.67 4.80
C ASP A 123 -15.20 17.25 3.40
N VAL A 124 -16.25 16.43 3.35
CA VAL A 124 -16.85 15.93 2.11
C VAL A 124 -18.37 15.93 2.26
N ASP A 125 -19.06 16.40 1.23
CA ASP A 125 -20.48 16.22 1.02
C ASP A 125 -20.68 15.31 -0.21
N PRO A 126 -20.89 13.99 -0.02
CA PRO A 126 -21.10 13.07 -1.12
C PRO A 126 -22.40 13.32 -1.89
N THR A 127 -23.41 13.93 -1.26
CA THR A 127 -24.71 14.22 -1.90
C THR A 127 -24.60 15.42 -2.82
N ALA A 128 -23.87 16.45 -2.41
CA ALA A 128 -23.58 17.62 -3.23
C ALA A 128 -22.41 17.43 -4.21
N GLY A 129 -21.67 16.30 -4.11
CA GLY A 129 -20.51 16.04 -4.95
C GLY A 129 -19.30 16.92 -4.63
N ALA A 130 -19.15 17.34 -3.36
CA ALA A 130 -18.21 18.38 -2.95
C ALA A 130 -17.14 17.88 -1.97
N ALA A 131 -15.88 18.27 -2.19
CA ALA A 131 -14.80 18.16 -1.21
C ALA A 131 -14.35 19.55 -0.76
N VAL A 132 -14.27 19.76 0.54
CA VAL A 132 -13.82 21.01 1.17
C VAL A 132 -12.36 20.86 1.58
N LEU A 133 -11.51 21.74 1.06
CA LEU A 133 -10.09 21.82 1.40
C LEU A 133 -9.87 22.65 2.66
N GLU A 134 -8.75 22.41 3.35
CA GLU A 134 -8.34 23.12 4.57
C GLU A 134 -8.25 24.64 4.37
N ASN A 135 -7.94 25.10 3.16
CA ASN A 135 -7.90 26.53 2.81
C ASN A 135 -9.28 27.13 2.47
N GLY A 136 -10.37 26.38 2.65
CA GLY A 136 -11.74 26.79 2.35
C GLY A 136 -12.17 26.61 0.89
N GLN A 137 -11.26 26.22 -0.02
CA GLN A 137 -11.62 25.95 -1.41
C GLN A 137 -12.50 24.70 -1.50
N VAL A 138 -13.52 24.74 -2.36
CA VAL A 138 -14.37 23.60 -2.67
C VAL A 138 -14.02 23.03 -4.04
N VAL A 139 -13.94 21.71 -4.14
CA VAL A 139 -13.72 20.97 -5.38
C VAL A 139 -14.95 20.11 -5.65
N GLN A 140 -15.56 20.28 -6.82
CA GLN A 140 -16.74 19.53 -7.26
C GLN A 140 -16.38 18.32 -8.12
N GLY A 141 -17.20 17.27 -8.03
CA GLY A 141 -17.20 16.12 -8.91
C GLY A 141 -18.60 15.50 -9.02
N ASP A 142 -18.89 14.87 -10.16
CA ASP A 142 -20.10 14.07 -10.34
C ASP A 142 -20.08 12.82 -9.45
N VAL A 143 -18.87 12.31 -9.19
CA VAL A 143 -18.61 11.17 -8.31
C VAL A 143 -17.45 11.48 -7.38
N MET A 144 -17.60 11.09 -6.11
CA MET A 144 -16.57 11.22 -5.09
C MET A 144 -15.99 9.85 -4.73
N ALA A 145 -14.67 9.72 -4.74
CA ALA A 145 -13.96 8.48 -4.39
C ALA A 145 -13.03 8.68 -3.19
N GLY A 146 -13.33 8.02 -2.07
CA GLY A 146 -12.49 8.04 -0.87
C GLY A 146 -11.32 7.06 -0.96
N ALA A 147 -10.09 7.60 -1.00
CA ALA A 147 -8.83 6.85 -1.02
C ALA A 147 -7.79 7.46 -0.05
N ASP A 148 -8.25 8.01 1.07
CA ASP A 148 -7.52 8.84 2.04
C ASP A 148 -6.95 8.05 3.23
N GLY A 149 -6.86 6.73 3.09
CA GLY A 149 -6.14 5.86 4.00
C GLY A 149 -6.81 5.61 5.36
N VAL A 150 -6.03 5.20 6.35
CA VAL A 150 -6.55 4.73 7.65
C VAL A 150 -7.25 5.86 8.44
N HIS A 151 -6.78 7.10 8.28
CA HIS A 151 -7.35 8.30 8.91
C HIS A 151 -8.40 9.00 8.05
N SER A 152 -9.07 8.24 7.19
CA SER A 152 -10.05 8.74 6.23
C SER A 152 -11.10 9.68 6.83
N VAL A 153 -11.20 10.88 6.26
CA VAL A 153 -12.32 11.82 6.47
C VAL A 153 -13.53 11.39 5.65
N PHE A 154 -13.30 10.80 4.47
CA PHE A 154 -14.36 10.33 3.58
C PHE A 154 -15.21 9.22 4.22
N ARG A 155 -14.56 8.28 4.92
CA ARG A 155 -15.20 7.13 5.55
C ARG A 155 -16.29 7.54 6.54
N ALA A 156 -16.15 8.69 7.21
CA ALA A 156 -17.17 9.19 8.14
C ALA A 156 -18.47 9.62 7.44
N LYS A 157 -18.44 9.85 6.13
CA LYS A 157 -19.59 10.26 5.30
C LYS A 157 -20.31 9.10 4.64
N VAL A 158 -19.72 7.90 4.70
CA VAL A 158 -20.37 6.67 4.21
C VAL A 158 -21.27 6.13 5.31
N PRO A 159 -22.55 5.78 5.03
CA PRO A 159 -23.44 5.16 6.00
C PRO A 159 -22.79 3.94 6.68
N GLY A 160 -22.70 3.96 8.01
CA GLY A 160 -22.04 2.91 8.79
C GLY A 160 -20.51 2.89 8.72
N GLY A 161 -19.87 3.86 8.05
CA GLY A 161 -18.42 3.88 7.85
C GLY A 161 -17.60 4.30 9.08
N ASN A 162 -18.18 5.07 9.99
CA ASN A 162 -17.48 5.54 11.19
C ASN A 162 -17.45 4.47 12.30
N ILE A 163 -16.73 3.37 12.04
CA ILE A 163 -16.56 2.26 12.96
C ILE A 163 -15.34 2.53 13.84
N LYS A 164 -15.54 2.47 15.16
CA LYS A 164 -14.44 2.55 16.13
C LYS A 164 -13.56 1.31 16.00
N THR A 165 -12.28 1.52 15.71
CA THR A 165 -11.29 0.44 15.69
C THR A 165 -10.87 0.08 17.11
N ASN A 166 -10.61 -1.21 17.34
CA ASN A 166 -10.08 -1.70 18.62
C ASN A 166 -8.61 -2.10 18.44
N PRO A 167 -7.73 -1.75 19.38
CA PRO A 167 -6.34 -2.21 19.35
C PRO A 167 -6.26 -3.74 19.31
N SER A 168 -5.44 -4.29 18.43
CA SER A 168 -5.26 -5.74 18.29
C SER A 168 -4.37 -6.37 19.37
N GLY A 169 -3.77 -5.55 20.26
CA GLY A 169 -2.72 -5.97 21.19
C GLY A 169 -1.40 -6.37 20.50
N LYS A 170 -1.22 -5.99 19.23
CA LYS A 170 -0.04 -6.31 18.43
C LYS A 170 0.56 -5.05 17.83
N SER A 171 1.88 -5.01 17.74
CA SER A 171 2.63 -3.95 17.05
C SER A 171 3.58 -4.58 16.05
N ALA A 172 3.80 -3.90 14.92
CA ALA A 172 4.78 -4.31 13.92
C ALA A 172 5.87 -3.24 13.80
N PHE A 173 7.10 -3.61 14.13
CA PHE A 173 8.30 -2.80 13.89
C PHE A 173 8.80 -3.12 12.49
N ARG A 174 9.14 -2.10 11.71
CA ARG A 174 9.56 -2.28 10.32
C ARG A 174 10.73 -1.37 9.99
N PHE A 175 11.74 -1.89 9.28
CA PHE A 175 12.90 -1.14 8.84
C PHE A 175 13.62 -1.83 7.68
N LEU A 176 14.47 -1.07 6.99
CA LEU A 176 15.34 -1.55 5.91
C LEU A 176 16.74 -1.82 6.44
N VAL A 177 17.38 -2.88 5.94
CA VAL A 177 18.78 -3.23 6.21
C VAL A 177 19.52 -3.41 4.88
N SER A 178 20.78 -2.95 4.84
CA SER A 178 21.64 -3.13 3.67
C SER A 178 21.87 -4.61 3.40
N ARG A 179 21.58 -5.06 2.18
CA ARG A 179 21.89 -6.44 1.75
C ARG A 179 23.37 -6.74 1.88
N GLN A 180 24.22 -5.78 1.54
CA GLN A 180 25.66 -5.96 1.62
C GLN A 180 26.10 -6.16 3.07
N ALA A 181 25.61 -5.35 4.00
CA ALA A 181 25.94 -5.50 5.42
C ALA A 181 25.55 -6.89 5.97
N ALA A 182 24.46 -7.49 5.50
CA ALA A 182 24.09 -8.85 5.91
C ALA A 182 24.91 -9.94 5.22
N LEU A 183 25.42 -9.70 4.01
CA LEU A 183 26.35 -10.60 3.33
C LEU A 183 27.74 -10.56 3.95
N ASP A 184 28.17 -9.38 4.44
CA ASP A 184 29.47 -9.17 5.06
C ASP A 184 29.56 -9.78 6.48
N ASP A 185 28.42 -10.03 7.14
CA ASP A 185 28.38 -10.70 8.46
C ASP A 185 28.26 -12.23 8.29
N PRO A 186 29.22 -13.03 8.81
CA PRO A 186 29.24 -14.48 8.64
C PRO A 186 28.00 -15.22 9.16
N VAL A 187 27.29 -14.66 10.15
CA VAL A 187 26.09 -15.28 10.74
C VAL A 187 24.86 -15.03 9.87
N THR A 188 24.75 -13.84 9.29
CA THR A 188 23.59 -13.45 8.48
C THR A 188 23.73 -13.73 6.99
N ALA A 189 24.95 -13.95 6.49
CA ALA A 189 25.25 -14.11 5.08
C ALA A 189 24.38 -15.18 4.41
N ARG A 190 24.21 -16.34 5.07
CA ARG A 190 23.40 -17.46 4.59
C ARG A 190 21.95 -17.08 4.24
N PHE A 191 21.39 -16.09 4.94
CA PHE A 191 20.01 -15.64 4.69
C PHE A 191 19.94 -14.68 3.50
N ALA A 192 20.99 -13.86 3.30
CA ALA A 192 21.03 -12.85 2.25
C ALA A 192 21.48 -13.37 0.87
N GLN A 193 21.96 -14.62 0.77
CA GLN A 193 22.50 -15.22 -0.45
C GLN A 193 21.48 -15.25 -1.60
N LYS A 194 20.22 -15.64 -1.34
CA LYS A 194 19.17 -15.72 -2.38
C LYS A 194 18.42 -14.38 -2.49
N SER A 195 18.20 -13.94 -3.72
CA SER A 195 17.31 -12.81 -4.02
C SER A 195 15.86 -13.29 -4.17
N GLY A 196 14.89 -12.45 -3.82
CA GLY A 196 13.46 -12.74 -3.99
C GLY A 196 12.88 -13.75 -2.99
N GLY A 197 13.64 -14.12 -1.96
CA GLY A 197 13.19 -15.02 -0.90
C GLY A 197 12.38 -14.31 0.19
N LEU A 198 11.54 -15.09 0.88
CA LEU A 198 10.84 -14.71 2.10
C LEU A 198 11.22 -15.70 3.20
N ILE A 199 11.70 -15.19 4.33
CA ILE A 199 11.93 -15.99 5.53
C ILE A 199 10.95 -15.51 6.60
N ILE A 200 10.27 -16.45 7.23
CA ILE A 200 9.40 -16.18 8.37
C ILE A 200 9.85 -17.07 9.51
N TRP A 201 10.17 -16.45 10.65
CA TRP A 201 10.40 -17.16 11.90
C TRP A 201 9.24 -16.93 12.85
N TYR A 202 8.81 -18.01 13.47
CA TYR A 202 7.71 -18.04 14.41
C TYR A 202 8.28 -18.26 15.82
N GLY A 203 7.98 -17.35 16.73
CA GLY A 203 8.10 -17.55 18.17
C GLY A 203 6.71 -17.53 18.81
N GLY A 204 6.62 -17.93 20.08
CA GLY A 204 5.35 -17.95 20.81
C GLY A 204 4.67 -16.58 20.92
N ASP A 205 5.45 -15.50 21.03
CA ASP A 205 4.98 -14.13 21.23
C ASP A 205 5.29 -13.18 20.04
N ARG A 206 6.08 -13.63 19.06
CA ARG A 206 6.63 -12.79 17.98
C ARG A 206 6.72 -13.50 16.65
N ARG A 207 6.68 -12.73 15.58
CA ARG A 207 7.02 -13.18 14.23
C ARG A 207 8.04 -12.25 13.61
N VAL A 208 9.08 -12.83 13.01
CA VAL A 208 10.10 -12.08 12.26
C VAL A 208 9.95 -12.44 10.79
N ILE A 209 9.69 -11.43 9.97
CA ILE A 209 9.54 -11.56 8.53
C ILE A 209 10.71 -10.83 7.88
N ILE A 210 11.41 -11.53 6.99
CA ILE A 210 12.56 -11.01 6.27
C ILE A 210 12.34 -11.22 4.78
N SER A 211 12.35 -10.14 4.01
CA SER A 211 12.20 -10.16 2.55
C SER A 211 13.50 -9.72 1.87
N PHE A 212 14.03 -10.53 0.95
CA PHE A 212 15.38 -10.35 0.38
C PHE A 212 15.37 -9.74 -1.03
N HIS A 213 15.01 -8.46 -1.14
CA HIS A 213 15.19 -7.67 -2.36
C HIS A 213 16.15 -6.47 -2.12
N LYS A 214 16.97 -6.58 -1.06
CA LYS A 214 17.40 -5.59 -0.04
C LYS A 214 16.53 -5.78 1.22
N LEU A 215 17.15 -6.09 2.35
CA LEU A 215 16.49 -6.71 3.50
C LEU A 215 15.44 -5.78 4.09
N ASP A 216 14.18 -6.16 3.93
CA ASP A 216 13.07 -5.57 4.67
C ASP A 216 12.79 -6.45 5.88
N PHE A 217 12.96 -5.90 7.07
CA PHE A 217 12.63 -6.56 8.33
C PHE A 217 11.29 -6.03 8.84
N ALA A 218 10.37 -6.95 9.13
CA ALA A 218 9.17 -6.66 9.88
C ALA A 218 9.10 -7.61 11.09
N MET A 219 9.17 -7.05 12.30
CA MET A 219 8.98 -7.79 13.55
C MET A 219 7.62 -7.46 14.13
N GLN A 220 6.72 -8.44 14.15
CA GLN A 220 5.44 -8.31 14.82
C GLN A 220 5.55 -8.86 16.24
N ARG A 221 5.33 -8.02 17.26
CA ARG A 221 5.29 -8.40 18.67
C ARG A 221 3.86 -8.38 19.18
N THR A 222 3.47 -9.42 19.90
CA THR A 222 2.23 -9.44 20.69
C THR A 222 2.55 -8.83 22.05
N THR A 223 2.01 -7.66 22.36
CA THR A 223 2.08 -7.15 23.74
C THR A 223 0.84 -7.67 24.46
N SER A 224 0.99 -8.74 25.25
CA SER A 224 0.05 -8.93 26.35
C SER A 224 0.21 -7.73 27.29
N ARG A 225 -0.92 -7.16 27.70
CA ARG A 225 -1.01 -5.94 28.50
C ARG A 225 -0.41 -6.19 29.89
N ALA A 226 0.87 -5.86 30.10
CA ALA A 226 1.46 -5.35 31.35
C ALA A 226 3.00 -5.44 31.31
N ALA A 227 3.66 -4.31 31.07
CA ALA A 227 4.95 -3.92 31.67
C ALA A 227 5.35 -2.55 31.10
N ALA A 228 4.80 -1.49 31.68
CA ALA A 228 5.41 -0.17 31.60
C ALA A 228 6.65 -0.20 32.52
N GLY A 229 7.84 -0.26 31.92
CA GLY A 229 9.12 -0.06 32.59
C GLY A 229 9.76 1.20 31.99
N THR A 230 10.28 2.05 32.86
CA THR A 230 10.72 3.41 32.61
C THR A 230 12.11 3.48 31.99
N ASP A 231 12.18 3.81 30.70
CA ASP A 231 13.28 4.52 30.06
C ASP A 231 12.96 4.75 28.57
N GLY A 232 12.57 5.98 28.26
CA GLY A 232 12.24 6.42 26.91
C GLY A 232 13.46 6.40 26.00
N THR A 233 13.77 5.24 25.43
CA THR A 233 14.30 4.93 24.08
C THR A 233 14.62 3.43 24.08
N PRO A 234 13.91 2.56 23.33
CA PRO A 234 14.20 1.13 23.35
C PRO A 234 15.63 0.86 22.87
N PRO A 235 16.46 0.09 23.60
CA PRO A 235 17.81 -0.37 23.18
C PRO A 235 17.86 -1.20 21.87
N LEU A 236 16.72 -1.31 21.18
CA LEU A 236 16.36 -2.27 20.13
C LEU A 236 16.95 -1.97 18.75
N VAL A 237 17.72 -0.90 18.57
CA VAL A 237 18.39 -0.59 17.30
C VAL A 237 19.88 -0.96 17.32
N ARG A 238 20.54 -0.90 18.49
CA ARG A 238 21.98 -1.21 18.60
C ARG A 238 22.31 -2.71 18.61
N ASN A 239 21.33 -3.56 18.92
CA ASN A 239 21.50 -5.00 18.96
C ASN A 239 20.73 -5.71 17.84
N MET A 240 20.70 -5.16 16.62
CA MET A 240 20.00 -5.83 15.51
C MET A 240 20.76 -7.03 14.97
N ILE A 241 22.07 -6.88 14.74
CA ILE A 241 22.96 -8.02 14.43
C ILE A 241 22.94 -9.01 15.59
N GLN A 242 22.91 -8.52 16.84
CA GLN A 242 22.82 -9.38 18.01
C GLN A 242 21.47 -10.12 18.08
N LEU A 243 20.34 -9.47 17.76
CA LEU A 243 19.03 -10.12 17.67
C LEU A 243 19.00 -11.17 16.55
N LEU A 244 19.63 -10.90 15.41
CA LEU A 244 19.78 -11.87 14.33
C LEU A 244 20.70 -13.02 14.74
N ARG A 245 21.78 -12.77 15.48
CA ARG A 245 22.62 -13.81 16.09
C ARG A 245 21.85 -14.65 17.09
N ASP A 246 21.09 -14.02 17.97
CA ASP A 246 20.33 -14.69 19.02
C ASP A 246 19.25 -15.59 18.39
N LEU A 247 18.48 -15.06 17.44
CA LEU A 247 17.49 -15.83 16.67
C LEU A 247 18.13 -16.96 15.84
N ALA A 248 19.31 -16.73 15.27
CA ALA A 248 20.05 -17.74 14.51
C ALA A 248 20.59 -18.87 15.40
N ARG A 249 20.89 -18.60 16.68
CA ARG A 249 21.28 -19.63 17.68
C ARG A 249 20.08 -20.45 18.13
N THR A 250 18.96 -19.80 18.46
CA THR A 250 17.75 -20.52 18.93
C THR A 250 17.15 -21.41 17.85
N ALA A 251 17.22 -21.00 16.57
CA ALA A 251 16.79 -21.84 15.46
C ALA A 251 17.69 -23.06 15.21
N GLY A 252 18.95 -23.03 15.67
CA GLY A 252 19.87 -24.17 15.63
C GLY A 252 19.61 -25.20 16.73
N GLU A 253 19.09 -24.78 17.89
CA GLU A 253 18.76 -25.67 19.02
C GLU A 253 17.45 -26.46 18.81
N MET A 254 16.57 -26.02 17.90
CA MET A 254 15.35 -26.75 17.51
C MET A 254 15.59 -27.82 16.43
N ALA A 255 16.82 -27.99 15.97
CA ALA A 255 17.23 -29.04 15.03
C ALA A 255 18.11 -30.07 15.74
N VAL A 256 17.55 -30.72 16.76
CA VAL A 256 18.01 -32.01 17.31
C VAL A 256 16.78 -32.88 17.52
#